data_AF-A0A158SUN1-F1
#
_entry.id   AF-A0A158SUN1-F1
#
_cell.length_a   1.000
_cell.length_b   1.000
_cell.length_c   1.000
_cell.angle_alpha   90.00
_cell.angle_beta   90.00
_cell.angle_gamma   90.00
#
_symmetry.space_group_name_H-M   'P 1'
#
loop_
_entity.id
_entity.type
_entity.pdbx_description
1 polymer ?
#
loop_
_entity_poly.entity_id
_entity_poly.type
_entity_poly.pdbx_seq_one_letter_code
_entity_poly.pdbx_strand_id
1 'polypeptide(L)'
;MPLSQILLMCHLLVAEQCCRICELRNGWYTENYTESVPATLANNAFYGSAENGKISSALRAELVEAAVNVALGEGHENQTY
;
A
#
# COMPACT_ATOMS: atom_id res chain seq x y z
N MET A 1 13.14 -12.26 -2.65
CA MET A 1 13.02 -11.39 -1.47
C MET A 1 11.56 -10.97 -1.34
N PRO A 2 10.90 -11.13 -0.18
CA PRO A 2 9.52 -10.69 0.04
C PRO A 2 9.38 -9.17 -0.12
N LEU A 3 8.19 -8.72 -0.55
CA LEU A 3 7.91 -7.31 -0.85
C LEU A 3 8.17 -6.38 0.34
N SER A 4 7.89 -6.84 1.57
CA SER A 4 8.16 -6.08 2.80
C SER A 4 9.66 -5.81 3.03
N GLN A 5 10.53 -6.74 2.64
CA GLN A 5 11.97 -6.55 2.72
C GLN A 5 12.47 -5.56 1.66
N ILE A 6 11.88 -5.57 0.45
CA ILE A 6 12.19 -4.57 -0.58
C ILE A 6 11.81 -3.16 -0.09
N LEU A 7 10.62 -2.99 0.48
CA LEU A 7 10.17 -1.72 1.04
C LEU A 7 11.07 -1.24 2.18
N LEU A 8 11.47 -2.13 3.11
CA LEU A 8 12.40 -1.78 4.18
C LEU A 8 13.79 -1.40 3.65
N MET A 9 14.30 -2.12 2.65
CA MET A 9 15.57 -1.76 2.02
C MET A 9 15.48 -0.40 1.33
N CYS A 10 14.35 -0.08 0.69
CA CYS A 10 14.12 1.23 0.10
C CYS A 10 14.15 2.34 1.16
N HIS A 11 13.47 2.15 2.28
CA HIS A 11 13.52 3.08 3.43
C HIS A 11 14.97 3.32 3.87
N LEU A 12 15.75 2.25 4.07
CA LEU A 12 17.14 2.35 4.51
C LEU A 12 18.05 3.05 3.48
N LEU A 13 17.90 2.71 2.19
CA LEU A 13 18.64 3.34 1.09
C LEU A 13 18.36 4.83 0.95
N VAL A 14 17.11 5.22 1.20
CA VAL A 14 16.66 6.61 1.07
C VAL A 14 16.98 7.40 2.35
N ALA A 15 16.95 6.79 3.53
CA ALA A 15 17.37 7.41 4.79
C ALA A 15 18.87 7.76 4.82
N GLU A 16 19.70 7.05 4.05
CA GLU A 16 21.13 7.40 3.86
C GLU A 16 21.33 8.62 2.95
N GLN A 17 20.30 9.10 2.26
CA GLN A 17 20.39 10.26 1.37
C GLN A 17 20.04 11.55 2.12
N CYS A 18 20.78 12.63 1.88
CA CYS A 18 20.60 13.92 2.56
C CYS A 18 19.33 14.70 2.11
N CYS A 19 18.40 14.04 1.42
CA CYS A 19 17.15 14.64 0.96
C CYS A 19 16.08 14.58 2.05
N ARG A 20 15.21 15.59 2.11
CA ARG A 20 14.00 15.54 2.94
C ARG A 20 12.99 14.61 2.26
N ILE A 21 12.48 13.64 3.00
CA ILE A 21 11.61 12.58 2.46
C ILE A 21 10.29 12.51 3.21
N CYS A 22 9.23 12.10 2.53
CA CYS A 22 7.98 11.71 3.17
C CYS A 22 7.64 10.31 2.70
N GLU A 23 7.38 9.40 3.64
CA GLU A 23 7.05 8.01 3.34
C GLU A 23 5.55 7.75 3.47
N LEU A 24 4.97 7.23 2.38
CA LEU A 24 3.57 6.83 2.33
C LEU A 24 3.49 5.31 2.36
N ARG A 25 3.28 4.72 3.53
CA ARG A 25 3.16 3.28 3.76
C ARG A 25 1.73 2.83 3.50
N ASN A 26 1.39 2.82 2.21
CA ASN A 26 0.08 2.43 1.73
C ASN A 26 -0.32 1.02 2.23
N GLY A 27 -1.60 0.88 2.57
CA GLY A 27 -2.23 -0.41 2.84
C GLY A 27 -2.39 -1.27 1.59
N TRP A 28 -3.19 -2.33 1.70
CA TRP A 28 -3.45 -3.20 0.54
C TRP A 28 -4.41 -2.54 -0.45
N TYR A 29 -4.28 -2.84 -1.74
CA TYR A 29 -5.25 -2.34 -2.72
C TYR A 29 -6.51 -3.21 -2.69
N THR A 30 -7.69 -2.60 -2.55
CA THR A 30 -8.97 -3.32 -2.62
C THR A 30 -9.13 -4.00 -3.98
N GLU A 31 -8.61 -3.38 -5.04
CA GLU A 31 -8.67 -3.89 -6.40
C GLU A 31 -8.01 -5.27 -6.54
N ASN A 32 -6.97 -5.57 -5.75
CA ASN A 32 -6.29 -6.88 -5.76
C ASN A 32 -7.25 -8.05 -5.45
N TYR A 33 -8.31 -7.79 -4.68
CA TYR A 33 -9.34 -8.80 -4.40
C TYR A 33 -10.50 -8.74 -5.40
N THR A 34 -10.80 -7.58 -5.98
CA THR A 34 -11.83 -7.48 -7.02
C THR A 34 -11.44 -8.22 -8.30
N GLU A 35 -10.13 -8.32 -8.59
CA GLU A 35 -9.62 -9.08 -9.73
C GLU A 35 -9.95 -10.58 -9.66
N SER A 36 -10.09 -11.15 -8.46
CA SER A 36 -10.43 -12.57 -8.28
C SER A 36 -11.94 -12.86 -8.26
N VAL A 37 -12.78 -11.83 -8.34
CA VAL A 37 -14.26 -11.96 -8.32
C VAL A 37 -14.80 -12.80 -9.50
N PRO A 38 -14.35 -12.64 -10.75
CA PRO A 38 -14.87 -13.45 -11.86
C PRO A 38 -14.59 -14.94 -11.69
N ALA A 39 -13.39 -15.30 -11.22
CA ALA A 39 -13.00 -16.68 -10.96
C ALA A 39 -13.75 -17.26 -9.75
N THR A 40 -14.04 -16.43 -8.75
CA THR A 40 -14.84 -16.81 -7.58
C THR A 40 -16.26 -17.13 -7.98
N LEU A 41 -16.87 -16.30 -8.84
CA LEU A 41 -18.22 -16.51 -9.34
C LEU A 41 -18.31 -17.78 -10.21
N ALA A 42 -17.29 -18.05 -11.03
CA ALA A 42 -17.25 -19.26 -11.86
C ALA A 42 -17.11 -20.55 -11.03
N ASN A 43 -16.40 -20.50 -9.90
CA ASN A 43 -16.11 -21.68 -9.07
C ASN A 43 -16.99 -21.76 -7.80
N ASN A 44 -17.92 -20.82 -7.59
CA ASN A 44 -18.76 -20.68 -6.40
C ASN A 44 -17.98 -20.70 -5.06
N ALA A 45 -16.71 -20.32 -5.07
CA ALA A 45 -15.84 -20.37 -3.91
C ALA A 45 -14.75 -19.29 -3.99
N PHE A 46 -14.53 -18.58 -2.88
CA PHE A 46 -13.46 -17.60 -2.75
C PHE A 46 -12.26 -18.27 -2.06
N TYR A 47 -11.22 -18.57 -2.83
CA TYR A 47 -10.03 -19.24 -2.31
C TYR A 47 -9.06 -18.23 -1.69
N GLY A 48 -8.58 -18.53 -0.49
CA GLY A 48 -7.58 -17.74 0.22
C GLY A 48 -7.15 -18.38 1.54
N SER A 49 -6.06 -17.87 2.11
CA SER A 49 -5.53 -18.32 3.41
C SER A 49 -5.55 -17.20 4.45
N ALA A 50 -6.44 -16.22 4.28
CA ALA A 50 -6.58 -15.08 5.18
C ALA A 50 -7.48 -15.38 6.40
N GLU A 51 -8.28 -16.45 6.35
CA GLU A 51 -9.26 -16.81 7.39
C GLU A 51 -10.07 -15.59 7.88
N ASN A 52 -9.95 -15.25 9.17
CA ASN A 52 -10.59 -14.09 9.81
C ASN A 52 -9.65 -12.88 9.94
N GLY A 53 -8.52 -12.87 9.22
CA GLY A 53 -7.58 -11.77 9.18
C GLY A 53 -8.26 -10.50 8.67
N LYS A 54 -8.12 -9.41 9.43
CA LYS A 54 -8.64 -8.11 9.01
C LYS A 54 -7.71 -7.50 7.96
N ILE A 55 -8.23 -7.26 6.77
CA ILE A 55 -7.48 -6.66 5.67
C ILE A 55 -7.74 -5.15 5.69
N SER A 56 -6.69 -4.38 5.97
CA SER A 56 -6.72 -2.92 5.82
C SER A 56 -6.48 -2.56 4.36
N SER A 57 -7.55 -2.61 3.56
CA SER A 57 -7.49 -2.25 2.14
C SER A 57 -8.09 -0.86 1.88
N ALA A 58 -7.52 -0.14 0.93
CA ALA A 58 -8.05 1.10 0.39
C ALA A 58 -8.05 1.07 -1.14
N LEU A 59 -8.86 1.92 -1.77
CA LEU A 59 -8.85 2.07 -3.22
C LEU A 59 -7.57 2.78 -3.66
N ARG A 60 -7.04 2.43 -4.85
CA ARG A 60 -5.88 3.15 -5.40
C ARG A 60 -6.16 4.64 -5.57
N ALA A 61 -7.40 5.00 -5.93
CA ALA A 61 -7.80 6.40 -6.08
C ALA A 61 -7.62 7.19 -4.77
N GLU A 62 -8.02 6.62 -3.63
CA GLU A 62 -7.91 7.27 -2.32
C GLU A 62 -6.45 7.41 -1.87
N LEU A 63 -5.62 6.38 -2.16
CA LEU A 63 -4.18 6.43 -1.87
C LEU A 63 -3.46 7.47 -2.74
N VAL A 64 -3.89 7.65 -3.99
CA VAL A 64 -3.38 8.70 -4.87
C VAL A 64 -3.80 10.08 -4.36
N GLU A 65 -5.04 10.25 -3.93
CA GLU A 65 -5.51 11.51 -3.33
C GLU A 65 -4.68 11.88 -2.09
N ALA A 66 -4.42 10.92 -1.20
CA ALA A 66 -3.54 11.12 -0.04
C ALA A 66 -2.12 11.52 -0.46
N ALA A 67 -1.56 10.87 -1.49
CA ALA A 67 -0.23 11.21 -2.01
C ALA A 67 -0.17 12.61 -2.62
N VAL A 68 -1.21 13.03 -3.34
CA VAL A 68 -1.31 14.38 -3.92
C VAL A 68 -1.39 15.43 -2.82
N ASN A 69 -2.20 15.19 -1.78
CA ASN A 69 -2.32 16.09 -0.64
C ASN A 69 -1.00 16.26 0.10
N VAL A 70 -0.24 15.17 0.29
CA VAL A 70 1.08 15.21 0.92
C VAL A 70 2.13 15.89 0.03
N ALA A 71 2.07 15.68 -1.29
CA ALA A 71 3.01 16.28 -2.23
C ALA A 71 2.80 17.79 -2.42
N LEU A 72 1.55 18.27 -2.30
CA LEU A 72 1.20 19.68 -2.45
C LEU A 72 1.10 20.43 -1.10
N GLY A 73 0.99 19.70 0.01
CA GLY A 73 0.93 20.24 1.36
C GLY A 73 2.30 20.53 1.94
N GLU A 74 2.35 21.47 2.89
CA GLU A 74 3.56 21.79 3.66
C GLU A 74 3.56 21.02 4.99
N GLY A 75 4.75 20.78 5.57
CA GLY A 75 4.89 20.16 6.90
C GLY A 75 4.86 18.63 6.94
N HIS A 76 4.91 17.97 5.79
CA HIS A 76 5.01 16.50 5.68
C HIS A 76 6.46 15.98 5.62
N GLU A 77 7.43 16.86 5.83
CA GLU A 77 8.86 16.52 5.74
C GLU A 77 9.27 15.55 6.85
N ASN A 78 9.98 14.48 6.49
CA ASN A 78 10.48 13.41 7.36
C ASN A 78 9.38 12.65 8.14
N GLN A 79 8.16 12.64 7.61
CA GLN A 79 7.03 11.92 8.18
C GLN A 79 6.81 10.58 7.49
N THR A 80 6.34 9.61 8.28
CA THR A 80 5.88 8.30 7.80
C THR A 80 4.40 8.17 8.09
N TYR A 81 3.60 7.96 7.04
CA TYR A 81 2.15 7.75 7.09
C TYR A 81 1.78 6.31 6.75
#